data_AF-A0A496XH21-F1
#
_entry.id   AF-A0A496XH21-F1
#
_cell.length_a   1.000
_cell.length_b   1.000
_cell.length_c   1.000
_cell.angle_alpha   90.00
_cell.angle_beta   90.00
_cell.angle_gamma   90.00
#
_symmetry.space_group_name_H-M   'P 1'
#
loop_
_entity.id
_entity.type
_entity.pdbx_description
1 polymer ?
#
loop_
_entity_poly.entity_id
_entity_poly.type
_entity_poly.pdbx_seq_one_letter_code
_entity_poly.pdbx_strand_id
1 'polypeptide(L)'
;MIDEAITEYLETKKQGFLKKKVKTNASEEDKLKFAQEVRDKYSLESWLVDASSRAKQLSLTSHPAKFVHPNAKASSIISNTVRTSDGLLRSGNVEVDLDIFGNAAALDVEKFLRLNLQDGKSVFQHLEDDTDLIKQQFDTKNTRYSSIREGFLLIKKSDVEQTSEKLKQVYFPVNDDYHLLSVLIPSGLIYKLKERINDLRFSD
;
A
#
# COMPACT_ATOMS: atom_id res chain seq x y z
N MET A 1 -13.04 21.99 0.01
CA MET A 1 -14.06 20.96 0.35
C MET A 1 -13.32 19.62 0.40
N ILE A 2 -13.61 18.76 1.36
CA ILE A 2 -12.96 17.44 1.43
C ILE A 2 -13.45 16.59 0.25
N ASP A 3 -12.56 15.84 -0.37
CA ASP A 3 -12.89 14.95 -1.48
C ASP A 3 -13.91 13.89 -1.03
N GLU A 4 -14.86 13.59 -1.90
CA GLU A 4 -15.94 12.64 -1.63
C GLU A 4 -15.39 11.24 -1.34
N ALA A 5 -14.35 10.79 -2.06
CA ALA A 5 -13.77 9.47 -1.88
C ALA A 5 -13.17 9.29 -0.47
N ILE A 6 -12.50 10.33 0.06
CA ILE A 6 -11.97 10.34 1.43
C ILE A 6 -13.12 10.29 2.44
N THR A 7 -14.16 11.09 2.20
CA THR A 7 -15.33 11.20 3.09
C THR A 7 -16.09 9.88 3.16
N GLU A 8 -16.40 9.28 2.02
CA GLU A 8 -17.09 7.99 1.90
C GLU A 8 -16.28 6.86 2.53
N TYR A 9 -14.96 6.86 2.35
CA TYR A 9 -14.08 5.87 2.96
C TYR A 9 -14.18 5.90 4.49
N LEU A 10 -14.03 7.08 5.09
CA LEU A 10 -14.12 7.24 6.54
C LEU A 10 -15.51 6.89 7.07
N GLU A 11 -16.57 7.26 6.36
CA GLU A 11 -17.94 6.93 6.73
C GLU A 11 -18.19 5.41 6.69
N THR A 12 -17.69 4.73 5.67
CA THR A 12 -17.74 3.27 5.57
C THR A 12 -17.04 2.60 6.75
N LYS A 13 -15.90 3.15 7.21
CA LYS A 13 -15.20 2.64 8.41
C LYS A 13 -16.01 2.88 9.69
N LYS A 14 -16.61 4.05 9.85
CA LYS A 14 -17.49 4.36 10.98
C LYS A 14 -18.64 3.38 11.07
N GLN A 15 -19.37 3.18 9.97
CA GLN A 15 -20.49 2.24 9.89
C GLN A 15 -20.04 0.79 10.16
N GLY A 16 -18.90 0.38 9.60
CA GLY A 16 -18.32 -0.94 9.83
C GLY A 16 -17.94 -1.18 11.30
N PHE A 17 -17.44 -0.16 12.01
CA PHE A 17 -17.15 -0.25 13.43
C PHE A 17 -18.43 -0.36 14.25
N LEU A 18 -19.42 0.50 14.00
CA LEU A 18 -20.70 0.49 14.71
C LEU A 18 -21.41 -0.85 14.56
N LYS A 19 -21.47 -1.41 13.34
CA LYS A 19 -22.08 -2.74 13.08
C LYS A 19 -21.40 -3.87 13.87
N LYS A 20 -20.09 -3.79 14.12
CA LYS A 20 -19.34 -4.82 14.86
C LYS A 20 -19.50 -4.71 16.38
N LYS A 21 -19.58 -3.48 16.89
CA LYS A 21 -19.59 -3.18 18.34
C LYS A 21 -20.99 -3.08 18.93
N VAL A 22 -21.94 -2.51 18.18
CA VAL A 22 -23.35 -2.44 18.57
C VAL A 22 -24.00 -3.78 18.24
N LYS A 23 -23.79 -4.77 19.12
CA LYS A 23 -24.59 -6.00 19.11
C LYS A 23 -25.96 -5.74 19.73
N THR A 24 -26.93 -6.62 19.47
CA THR A 24 -28.34 -6.49 19.84
C THR A 24 -28.61 -6.26 21.34
N ASN A 25 -27.63 -6.47 22.23
CA ASN A 25 -27.74 -6.32 23.69
C ASN A 25 -26.88 -5.18 24.29
N ALA A 26 -26.39 -4.22 23.49
CA ALA A 26 -25.63 -3.09 24.03
C ALA A 26 -26.53 -2.11 24.81
N SER A 27 -26.10 -1.69 26.01
CA SER A 27 -26.76 -0.65 26.81
C SER A 27 -26.79 0.68 26.07
N GLU A 28 -27.77 1.55 26.36
CA GLU A 28 -27.82 2.92 25.81
C GLU A 28 -26.56 3.73 26.15
N GLU A 29 -25.98 3.48 27.33
CA GLU A 29 -24.75 4.12 27.76
C GLU A 29 -23.53 3.65 26.94
N ASP A 30 -23.50 2.36 26.58
CA ASP A 30 -22.46 1.78 25.72
C ASP A 30 -22.60 2.27 24.28
N LYS A 31 -23.83 2.40 23.77
CA LYS A 31 -24.10 2.97 22.45
C LYS A 31 -23.58 4.40 22.34
N LEU A 32 -23.81 5.23 23.37
CA LEU A 32 -23.31 6.60 23.41
C LEU A 32 -21.77 6.65 23.45
N LYS A 33 -21.14 5.80 24.26
CA LYS A 33 -19.68 5.67 24.32
C LYS A 33 -19.08 5.22 22.98
N PHE A 34 -19.65 4.22 22.32
CA PHE A 34 -19.17 3.75 21.01
C PHE A 34 -19.38 4.79 19.91
N ALA A 35 -20.48 5.55 19.94
CA ALA A 35 -20.72 6.63 18.99
C ALA A 35 -19.66 7.74 19.12
N GLN A 36 -19.29 8.09 20.35
CA GLN A 36 -18.23 9.06 20.60
C GLN A 36 -16.85 8.51 20.18
N GLU A 37 -16.52 7.27 20.57
CA GLU A 37 -15.27 6.60 20.18
C GLU A 37 -15.08 6.55 18.66
N VAL A 38 -16.14 6.19 17.92
CA VAL A 38 -16.13 6.16 16.45
C VAL A 38 -15.92 7.53 15.84
N ARG A 39 -16.60 8.55 16.38
CA ARG A 39 -16.50 9.93 15.88
C ARG A 39 -15.08 10.44 16.02
N ASP A 40 -14.46 10.19 17.17
CA ASP A 40 -13.12 10.68 17.46
C ASP A 40 -12.09 9.89 16.63
N LYS A 41 -12.17 8.55 16.66
CA LYS A 41 -11.22 7.65 15.98
C LYS A 41 -11.20 7.80 14.46
N TYR A 42 -12.37 7.99 13.85
CA TYR A 42 -12.52 8.15 12.39
C TYR A 42 -12.83 9.59 12.00
N SER A 43 -12.50 10.55 12.86
CA SER A 43 -12.29 11.92 12.40
C SER A 43 -11.11 11.92 11.42
N LEU A 44 -11.15 12.79 10.41
CA LEU A 44 -10.08 12.87 9.41
C LEU A 44 -8.71 13.05 10.09
N GLU A 45 -8.65 13.97 11.05
CA GLU A 45 -7.42 14.31 11.77
C GLU A 45 -6.84 13.11 12.53
N SER A 46 -7.62 12.48 13.43
CA SER A 46 -7.14 11.35 14.22
C SER A 46 -6.81 10.14 13.34
N TRP A 47 -7.59 9.94 12.28
CA TRP A 47 -7.32 8.88 11.31
C TRP A 47 -6.00 9.09 10.58
N LEU A 48 -5.72 10.29 10.06
CA LEU A 48 -4.48 10.57 9.34
C LEU A 48 -3.25 10.37 10.22
N VAL A 49 -3.31 10.80 11.49
CA VAL A 49 -2.21 10.60 12.45
C VAL A 49 -1.99 9.11 12.73
N ASP A 50 -3.05 8.36 13.03
CA ASP A 50 -2.96 6.93 13.28
C ASP A 50 -2.47 6.17 12.05
N ALA A 51 -3.11 6.38 10.90
CA ALA A 51 -2.82 5.70 9.65
C ALA A 51 -1.39 5.98 9.15
N SER A 52 -0.92 7.22 9.21
CA SER A 52 0.45 7.57 8.80
C SER A 52 1.49 6.92 9.71
N SER A 53 1.22 6.78 11.02
CA SER A 53 2.09 6.07 11.95
C SER A 53 2.15 4.55 11.71
N ARG A 54 1.04 3.97 11.22
CA ARG A 54 0.91 2.54 10.90
C ARG A 54 1.43 2.18 9.52
N ALA A 55 1.61 3.16 8.62
CA ALA A 55 2.10 2.93 7.26
C ALA A 55 3.47 2.22 7.22
N LYS A 56 4.34 2.43 8.23
CA LYS A 56 5.62 1.69 8.39
C LYS A 56 5.48 0.17 8.56
N GLN A 57 4.28 -0.32 8.88
CA GLN A 57 3.99 -1.76 8.98
C GLN A 57 3.69 -2.39 7.62
N LEU A 58 3.64 -1.57 6.57
CA LEU A 58 3.45 -1.94 5.19
C LEU A 58 4.72 -1.65 4.40
N SER A 59 4.89 -2.35 3.29
CA SER A 59 5.98 -2.11 2.35
C SER A 59 5.48 -2.28 0.93
N LEU A 60 5.77 -1.28 0.10
CA LEU A 60 5.48 -1.27 -1.33
C LEU A 60 6.58 -2.03 -2.07
N THR A 61 6.20 -2.91 -2.98
CA THR A 61 7.13 -3.77 -3.70
C THR A 61 6.64 -4.09 -5.10
N SER A 62 7.61 -4.30 -5.99
CA SER A 62 7.38 -4.91 -7.29
C SER A 62 7.66 -6.43 -7.25
N HIS A 63 8.56 -6.86 -6.36
CA HIS A 63 9.05 -8.24 -6.29
C HIS A 63 8.98 -8.78 -4.85
N PRO A 64 7.80 -9.18 -4.36
CA PRO A 64 7.63 -9.66 -2.99
C PRO A 64 8.39 -10.98 -2.77
N ALA A 65 9.29 -11.00 -1.78
CA ALA A 65 10.03 -12.20 -1.36
C ALA A 65 9.12 -13.38 -0.97
N LYS A 66 7.93 -13.08 -0.45
CA LYS A 66 6.93 -14.08 -0.05
C LYS A 66 6.41 -14.94 -1.20
N PHE A 67 6.53 -14.48 -2.45
CA PHE A 67 6.14 -15.27 -3.63
C PHE A 67 7.11 -16.42 -3.89
N VAL A 68 8.36 -16.31 -3.42
CA VAL A 68 9.34 -17.39 -3.48
C VAL A 68 9.15 -18.34 -2.30
N HIS A 69 9.03 -17.80 -1.09
CA HIS A 69 8.77 -18.60 0.11
C HIS A 69 8.01 -17.77 1.16
N PRO A 70 6.91 -18.27 1.76
CA PRO A 70 6.02 -17.48 2.63
C PRO A 70 6.73 -16.88 3.86
N ASN A 71 7.75 -17.58 4.37
CA ASN A 71 8.56 -17.15 5.53
C ASN A 71 9.89 -16.46 5.15
N ALA A 72 10.08 -16.05 3.89
CA ALA A 72 11.26 -15.30 3.49
C ALA A 72 11.19 -13.87 4.06
N LYS A 73 12.26 -13.43 4.72
CA LYS A 73 12.43 -12.05 5.19
C LYS A 73 13.57 -11.43 4.38
N ALA A 74 13.23 -10.56 3.46
CA ALA A 74 14.17 -9.84 2.61
C ALA A 74 13.66 -8.41 2.39
N SER A 75 14.53 -7.55 1.89
CA SER A 75 14.22 -6.18 1.53
C SER A 75 12.99 -6.08 0.63
N SER A 76 12.23 -5.00 0.82
CA SER A 76 11.18 -4.64 -0.14
C SER A 76 11.83 -4.02 -1.37
N ILE A 77 11.59 -4.57 -2.56
CA ILE A 77 12.24 -4.13 -3.79
C ILE A 77 11.22 -3.48 -4.72
N ILE A 78 11.45 -2.22 -5.06
CA ILE A 78 10.77 -1.51 -6.15
C ILE A 78 11.77 -1.40 -7.31
N SER A 79 11.49 -2.11 -8.41
CA SER A 79 12.37 -2.15 -9.57
C SER A 79 12.16 -0.89 -10.42
N ASN A 80 13.14 0.01 -10.39
CA ASN A 80 13.20 1.19 -11.24
C ASN A 80 14.18 0.91 -12.39
N THR A 81 13.74 0.17 -13.40
CA THR A 81 14.59 -0.20 -14.54
C THR A 81 14.23 0.61 -15.78
N VAL A 82 15.24 1.01 -16.55
CA VAL A 82 15.05 1.83 -17.77
C VAL A 82 14.44 0.96 -18.87
N ARG A 83 13.36 1.47 -19.47
CA ARG A 83 12.74 0.83 -20.63
C ARG A 83 13.73 0.78 -21.79
N THR A 84 13.97 -0.42 -22.33
CA THR A 84 14.79 -0.59 -23.55
C THR A 84 14.13 -1.58 -24.49
N SER A 85 14.13 -1.28 -25.79
CA SER A 85 13.51 -2.08 -26.85
C SER A 85 14.51 -3.11 -27.41
N ASP A 86 14.89 -4.08 -26.59
CA ASP A 86 15.84 -5.15 -26.92
C ASP A 86 15.18 -6.52 -27.17
N GLY A 87 13.85 -6.54 -27.34
CA GLY A 87 13.08 -7.77 -27.58
C GLY A 87 12.80 -8.60 -26.32
N LEU A 88 13.22 -8.13 -25.13
CA LEU A 88 12.96 -8.82 -23.87
C LEU A 88 11.77 -8.22 -23.10
N LEU A 89 11.00 -9.10 -22.45
CA LEU A 89 9.96 -8.72 -21.50
C LEU A 89 10.53 -8.73 -20.08
N ARG A 90 10.50 -7.59 -19.40
CA ARG A 90 11.02 -7.40 -18.04
C ARG A 90 10.25 -6.31 -17.30
N SER A 91 10.41 -6.24 -15.98
CA SER A 91 9.71 -5.30 -15.10
C SER A 91 9.84 -3.82 -15.50
N GLY A 92 10.92 -3.42 -16.20
CA GLY A 92 11.11 -2.06 -16.72
C GLY A 92 10.48 -1.76 -18.07
N ASN A 93 9.89 -2.77 -18.72
CA ASN A 93 9.30 -2.66 -20.05
C ASN A 93 7.76 -2.79 -20.02
N VAL A 94 7.15 -2.86 -18.84
CA VAL A 94 5.70 -3.04 -18.68
C VAL A 94 5.20 -2.15 -17.55
N GLU A 95 4.09 -1.46 -17.79
CA GLU A 95 3.37 -0.72 -16.75
C GLU A 95 2.53 -1.70 -15.93
N VAL A 96 2.91 -1.87 -14.67
CA VAL A 96 2.21 -2.72 -13.71
C VAL A 96 2.12 -2.04 -12.36
N ASP A 97 1.05 -2.33 -11.64
CA ASP A 97 0.87 -1.83 -10.29
C ASP A 97 1.88 -2.47 -9.32
N LEU A 98 2.30 -1.68 -8.34
CA LEU A 98 3.09 -2.17 -7.21
C LEU A 98 2.18 -2.88 -6.21
N ASP A 99 2.70 -3.96 -5.64
CA ASP A 99 2.06 -4.71 -4.57
C ASP A 99 2.42 -4.12 -3.21
N ILE A 100 1.53 -4.28 -2.22
CA ILE A 100 1.76 -3.86 -0.85
C ILE A 100 1.66 -5.09 0.05
N PHE A 101 2.72 -5.37 0.78
CA PHE A 101 2.72 -6.44 1.78
C PHE A 101 3.05 -5.88 3.16
N GLY A 102 2.57 -6.53 4.22
CA GLY A 102 2.81 -6.06 5.57
C GLY A 102 1.87 -6.71 6.58
N ASN A 103 1.72 -6.07 7.73
CA ASN A 103 0.78 -6.50 8.75
C ASN A 103 -0.66 -6.36 8.25
N ALA A 104 -1.44 -7.44 8.35
CA ALA A 104 -2.85 -7.45 7.95
C ALA A 104 -3.70 -6.38 8.69
N ALA A 105 -3.30 -6.02 9.91
CA ALA A 105 -3.95 -4.97 10.70
C ALA A 105 -3.79 -3.56 10.11
N ALA A 106 -2.86 -3.35 9.16
CA ALA A 106 -2.62 -2.09 8.48
C ALA A 106 -3.17 -2.05 7.05
N LEU A 107 -3.88 -3.08 6.58
CA LEU A 107 -4.43 -3.11 5.21
C LEU A 107 -5.48 -2.02 4.94
N ASP A 108 -6.09 -1.46 5.98
CA ASP A 108 -6.92 -0.26 5.87
C ASP A 108 -6.12 0.98 5.44
N VAL A 109 -4.84 1.07 5.81
CA VAL A 109 -3.95 2.15 5.33
C VAL A 109 -3.68 1.99 3.84
N GLU A 110 -3.41 0.76 3.39
CA GLU A 110 -3.21 0.45 1.97
C GLU A 110 -4.44 0.83 1.13
N LYS A 111 -5.64 0.41 1.56
CA LYS A 111 -6.89 0.76 0.88
C LYS A 111 -7.10 2.26 0.79
N PHE A 112 -6.75 2.99 1.85
CA PHE A 112 -6.85 4.45 1.87
C PHE A 112 -5.88 5.10 0.87
N LEU A 113 -4.64 4.64 0.82
CA LEU A 113 -3.63 5.13 -0.12
C LEU A 113 -4.01 4.87 -1.59
N ARG A 114 -4.74 3.79 -1.87
CA ARG A 114 -5.24 3.45 -3.22
C ARG A 114 -6.53 4.15 -3.62
N LEU A 115 -7.14 4.97 -2.76
CA LEU A 115 -8.35 5.70 -3.14
C LEU A 115 -8.03 6.69 -4.26
N ASN A 116 -8.75 6.60 -5.36
CA ASN A 116 -8.71 7.58 -6.43
C ASN A 116 -9.54 8.80 -6.02
N LEU A 117 -8.95 9.98 -6.11
CA LEU A 117 -9.64 11.25 -5.92
C LEU A 117 -10.38 11.64 -7.20
N GLN A 118 -11.10 12.76 -7.17
CA GLN A 118 -11.91 13.22 -8.31
C GLN A 118 -11.11 13.42 -9.61
N ASP A 119 -9.80 13.68 -9.52
CA ASP A 119 -8.91 13.84 -10.67
C ASP A 119 -8.36 12.51 -11.23
N GLY A 120 -8.79 11.37 -10.67
CA GLY A 120 -8.40 10.03 -11.08
C GLY A 120 -7.03 9.58 -10.56
N LYS A 121 -6.28 10.44 -9.87
CA LYS A 121 -5.04 10.07 -9.19
C LYS A 121 -5.33 9.53 -7.80
N SER A 122 -4.54 8.55 -7.38
CA SER A 122 -4.65 8.00 -6.04
C SER A 122 -4.13 8.97 -4.97
N VAL A 123 -4.63 8.85 -3.74
CA VAL A 123 -4.09 9.54 -2.56
C VAL A 123 -2.57 9.35 -2.46
N PHE A 124 -2.09 8.13 -2.73
CA PHE A 124 -0.66 7.83 -2.72
C PHE A 124 0.12 8.64 -3.75
N GLN A 125 -0.33 8.66 -5.01
CA GLN A 125 0.34 9.43 -6.08
C GLN A 125 0.38 10.92 -5.73
N HIS A 126 -0.70 11.48 -5.17
CA HIS A 126 -0.69 12.87 -4.73
C HIS A 126 0.28 13.15 -3.59
N LEU A 127 0.42 12.21 -2.64
CA LEU A 127 1.42 12.30 -1.58
C LEU A 127 2.84 12.22 -2.15
N GLU A 128 3.09 11.36 -3.15
CA GLU A 128 4.39 11.28 -3.83
C GLU A 128 4.72 12.58 -4.57
N ASP A 129 3.78 13.06 -5.39
CA ASP A 129 3.90 14.27 -6.21
C ASP A 129 3.85 15.57 -5.37
N ASP A 130 3.51 15.48 -4.08
CA ASP A 130 3.37 16.62 -3.16
C ASP A 130 2.42 17.72 -3.65
N THR A 131 1.28 17.30 -4.22
CA THR A 131 0.34 18.22 -4.88
C THR A 131 -0.39 19.15 -3.91
N ASP A 132 -0.79 20.32 -4.41
CA ASP A 132 -1.59 21.27 -3.61
C ASP A 132 -2.97 20.69 -3.23
N LEU A 133 -3.52 19.80 -4.06
CA LEU A 133 -4.78 19.14 -3.77
C LEU A 133 -4.69 18.36 -2.45
N ILE A 134 -3.71 17.48 -2.29
CA ILE A 134 -3.61 16.66 -1.08
C ILE A 134 -3.22 17.49 0.15
N LYS A 135 -2.45 18.58 -0.04
CA LYS A 135 -2.16 19.54 1.02
C LYS A 135 -3.45 20.15 1.57
N GLN A 136 -4.35 20.58 0.69
CA GLN A 136 -5.67 21.11 1.08
C GLN A 136 -6.56 20.04 1.72
N GLN A 137 -6.51 18.80 1.23
CA GLN A 137 -7.29 17.70 1.80
C GLN A 137 -6.85 17.33 3.22
N PHE A 138 -5.54 17.39 3.48
CA PHE A 138 -4.95 16.98 4.76
C PHE A 138 -4.66 18.16 5.69
N ASP A 139 -5.01 19.39 5.27
CA ASP A 139 -4.91 20.59 6.10
C ASP A 139 -5.93 20.50 7.24
N THR A 140 -5.42 20.25 8.45
CA THR A 140 -6.23 20.10 9.66
C THR A 140 -5.60 20.93 10.77
N LYS A 141 -6.45 21.47 11.66
CA LYS A 141 -6.04 22.52 12.62
C LYS A 141 -4.89 22.12 13.54
N ASN A 142 -4.75 20.84 13.89
CA ASN A 142 -3.75 20.38 14.85
C ASN A 142 -2.72 19.40 14.29
N THR A 143 -2.65 19.19 12.97
CA THR A 143 -1.62 18.31 12.39
C THR A 143 -0.81 19.00 11.32
N ARG A 144 0.46 18.60 11.22
CA ARG A 144 1.35 19.09 10.17
C ARG A 144 1.31 18.13 9.00
N TYR A 145 0.87 18.63 7.85
CA TYR A 145 0.86 17.88 6.59
C TYR A 145 2.19 17.17 6.33
N SER A 146 3.32 17.84 6.56
CA SER A 146 4.66 17.27 6.34
C SER A 146 4.87 15.98 7.13
N SER A 147 4.48 15.93 8.40
CA SER A 147 4.62 14.75 9.25
C SER A 147 3.70 13.60 8.80
N ILE A 148 2.48 13.91 8.36
CA ILE A 148 1.54 12.92 7.82
C ILE A 148 2.08 12.32 6.52
N ARG A 149 2.55 13.18 5.61
CA ARG A 149 3.17 12.78 4.34
C ARG A 149 4.39 11.90 4.57
N GLU A 150 5.32 12.34 5.41
CA GLU A 150 6.52 11.56 5.77
C GLU A 150 6.16 10.18 6.31
N GLY A 151 5.16 10.10 7.20
CA GLY A 151 4.66 8.85 7.77
C GLY A 151 4.14 7.89 6.69
N PHE A 152 3.27 8.36 5.80
CA PHE A 152 2.76 7.53 4.70
C PHE A 152 3.85 7.09 3.73
N LEU A 153 4.81 7.96 3.39
CA LEU A 153 5.89 7.65 2.46
C LEU A 153 6.92 6.65 3.01
N LEU A 154 6.87 6.32 4.32
CA LEU A 154 7.67 5.22 4.88
C LEU A 154 7.36 3.88 4.21
N ILE A 155 6.18 3.70 3.62
CA ILE A 155 5.83 2.46 2.89
C ILE A 155 6.78 2.16 1.72
N LYS A 156 7.46 3.18 1.16
CA LYS A 156 8.46 3.02 0.09
C LYS A 156 9.87 2.80 0.60
N LYS A 157 10.14 3.07 1.88
CA LYS A 157 11.48 2.90 2.43
C LYS A 157 11.75 1.40 2.61
N SER A 158 12.85 0.94 2.03
CA SER A 158 13.43 -0.36 2.40
C SER A 158 14.41 -0.11 3.53
N ASP A 159 14.07 -0.53 4.74
CA ASP A 159 14.86 -0.21 5.94
C ASP A 159 16.23 -0.89 5.99
N VAL A 160 16.46 -1.95 5.20
CA VAL A 160 17.73 -2.71 5.20
C VAL A 160 17.96 -3.34 3.82
N GLU A 161 19.20 -3.42 3.35
CA GLU A 161 19.63 -4.34 2.27
C GLU A 161 19.87 -5.73 2.88
N GLN A 162 18.93 -6.65 2.68
CA GLN A 162 18.92 -7.98 3.26
C GLN A 162 18.30 -8.99 2.29
N THR A 163 18.94 -10.15 2.18
CA THR A 163 18.37 -11.35 1.56
C THR A 163 18.05 -12.42 2.63
N SER A 164 17.41 -13.51 2.22
CA SER A 164 17.05 -14.62 3.11
C SER A 164 17.51 -15.94 2.52
N GLU A 165 18.02 -16.85 3.36
CA GLU A 165 18.39 -18.23 3.02
C GLU A 165 17.27 -19.04 2.34
N LYS A 166 16.02 -18.61 2.50
CA LYS A 166 14.83 -19.23 1.89
C LYS A 166 14.57 -18.77 0.45
N LEU A 167 15.31 -17.77 -0.01
CA LEU A 167 15.25 -17.30 -1.39
C LEU A 167 16.14 -18.17 -2.28
N LYS A 168 15.81 -18.24 -3.57
CA LYS A 168 16.66 -18.90 -4.54
C LYS A 168 17.85 -18.01 -4.84
N GLN A 169 19.05 -18.51 -4.57
CA GLN A 169 20.30 -17.82 -4.80
C GLN A 169 21.10 -18.56 -5.89
N VAL A 170 21.65 -17.80 -6.83
CA VAL A 170 22.39 -18.35 -7.99
C VAL A 170 23.68 -17.55 -8.16
N TYR A 171 24.81 -18.23 -8.27
CA TYR A 171 26.06 -17.61 -8.73
C TYR A 171 26.02 -17.39 -10.23
N PHE A 172 26.27 -16.17 -10.65
CA PHE A 172 26.32 -15.77 -12.05
C PHE A 172 27.73 -15.29 -12.40
N PRO A 173 28.43 -15.89 -13.37
CA PRO A 173 29.80 -15.52 -13.71
C PRO A 173 29.85 -14.12 -14.32
N VAL A 174 30.83 -13.33 -13.90
CA VAL A 174 31.12 -11.97 -14.41
C VAL A 174 32.63 -11.81 -14.52
N ASN A 175 33.15 -11.78 -15.75
CA ASN A 175 34.59 -11.80 -16.03
C ASN A 175 35.27 -12.99 -15.33
N ASP A 176 36.24 -12.72 -14.45
CA ASP A 176 36.99 -13.70 -13.67
C ASP A 176 36.39 -13.98 -12.28
N ASP A 177 35.18 -13.47 -11.98
CA ASP A 177 34.51 -13.60 -10.67
C ASP A 177 33.01 -13.98 -10.83
N TYR A 178 32.25 -13.97 -9.74
CA TYR A 178 30.84 -14.28 -9.69
C TYR A 178 30.04 -13.26 -8.87
N HIS A 179 28.83 -12.94 -9.35
CA HIS A 179 27.82 -12.28 -8.54
C HIS A 179 26.85 -13.30 -7.95
N LEU A 180 26.51 -13.17 -6.66
CA LEU A 180 25.42 -13.93 -6.06
C LEU A 180 24.10 -13.19 -6.26
N LEU A 181 23.19 -13.78 -7.04
CA LEU A 181 21.89 -13.20 -7.34
C LEU A 181 20.80 -13.84 -6.48
N SER A 182 20.00 -13.03 -5.79
CA SER A 182 18.75 -13.47 -5.17
C SER A 182 17.59 -13.24 -6.13
N VAL A 183 16.98 -14.33 -6.61
CA VAL A 183 15.93 -14.26 -7.63
C VAL A 183 14.57 -14.06 -6.96
N LEU A 184 13.88 -12.99 -7.35
CA LEU A 184 12.55 -12.65 -6.87
C LEU A 184 11.55 -12.68 -8.03
N ILE A 185 10.26 -12.75 -7.68
CA ILE A 185 9.18 -12.91 -8.64
C ILE A 185 8.46 -11.57 -8.85
N PRO A 186 8.32 -11.08 -10.10
CA PRO A 186 7.63 -9.81 -10.38
C PRO A 186 6.11 -9.96 -10.24
N SER A 187 5.58 -9.49 -9.12
CA SER A 187 4.14 -9.63 -8.79
C SER A 187 3.23 -9.02 -9.84
N GLY A 188 3.43 -7.74 -10.18
CA GLY A 188 2.60 -7.01 -11.14
C GLY A 188 2.53 -7.67 -12.53
N LEU A 189 3.66 -8.20 -13.02
CA LEU A 189 3.70 -8.94 -14.29
C LEU A 189 2.87 -10.22 -14.24
N ILE A 190 2.97 -10.99 -13.15
CA ILE A 190 2.17 -12.21 -12.98
C ILE A 190 0.68 -11.89 -12.93
N TYR A 191 0.28 -10.86 -12.17
CA TYR A 191 -1.12 -10.48 -12.06
C TYR A 191 -1.69 -10.02 -13.40
N LYS A 192 -0.98 -9.16 -14.14
CA LYS A 192 -1.40 -8.72 -15.48
C LYS A 192 -1.47 -9.87 -16.49
N LEU A 193 -0.53 -10.81 -16.45
CA LEU A 193 -0.62 -12.00 -17.29
C LEU A 193 -1.86 -12.85 -16.95
N LYS A 194 -2.13 -13.05 -15.66
CA LYS A 194 -3.31 -13.80 -15.19
C LYS A 194 -4.62 -13.13 -15.58
N GLU A 195 -4.72 -11.81 -15.42
CA GLU A 195 -5.88 -11.00 -15.84
C GLU A 195 -6.19 -11.26 -17.33
N ARG A 196 -5.19 -11.08 -18.20
CA ARG A 196 -5.36 -11.31 -19.65
C ARG A 196 -5.76 -12.75 -20.00
N ILE A 197 -5.22 -13.75 -19.29
CA ILE A 197 -5.61 -15.15 -19.50
C ILE A 197 -7.06 -15.37 -19.09
N ASN A 198 -7.50 -14.76 -17.98
CA ASN A 198 -8.87 -14.88 -17.51
C ASN A 198 -9.83 -14.22 -18.50
N ASP A 199 -9.51 -13.02 -18.97
CA ASP A 199 -10.32 -12.33 -19.98
C ASP A 199 -10.47 -13.21 -21.22
N LEU A 200 -9.37 -13.73 -21.79
CA LEU A 200 -9.44 -14.62 -22.96
C LEU A 200 -10.27 -15.90 -22.77
N ARG A 201 -10.37 -16.40 -21.53
CA ARG A 201 -11.08 -17.66 -21.22
C ARG A 201 -12.54 -17.45 -20.83
N PHE A 202 -12.85 -16.30 -20.25
CA PHE A 202 -14.09 -16.07 -19.53
C PHE A 202 -14.76 -14.73 -19.88
N SER A 203 -14.22 -13.94 -20.82
CA SER A 203 -14.94 -12.80 -21.38
C SER A 203 -16.03 -13.32 -22.32
N ASP A 204 -17.27 -12.93 -22.05
CA ASP A 204 -18.39 -13.05 -23.00
C ASP A 204 -18.19 -12.12 -24.21
#